data_AF-A0A1F4Q201-F1
#
_entry.id   AF-A0A1F4Q201-F1
#
_cell.length_a   1.000
_cell.length_b   1.000
_cell.length_c   1.000
_cell.angle_alpha   90.00
_cell.angle_beta   90.00
_cell.angle_gamma   90.00
#
_symmetry.space_group_name_H-M   'P 1'
#
loop_
_entity.id
_entity.type
_entity.pdbx_description
1 polymer ?
#
loop_
_entity_poly.entity_id
_entity_poly.type
_entity_poly.pdbx_seq_one_letter_code
_entity_poly.pdbx_strand_id
1 'polypeptide(L)' 'MDRDPIVEEVRRARVDLLAQAGGDLDRLFDMLKQLEATSDRPVVSRPPKRPENASDAAA' A
#
# COMPACT_ATOMS: atom_id res chain seq x y z
N MET A 1 -1.55 -25.37 -14.23
CA MET A 1 -1.79 -24.30 -13.25
C MET A 1 -2.16 -23.08 -14.05
N ASP A 2 -3.45 -22.77 -14.10
CA ASP A 2 -3.94 -21.66 -14.90
C ASP A 2 -3.44 -20.33 -14.32
N ARG A 3 -3.05 -19.40 -15.20
CA ARG A 3 -2.67 -18.06 -14.76
C ARG A 3 -3.93 -17.34 -14.29
N ASP A 4 -3.96 -16.96 -13.02
CA ASP A 4 -5.05 -16.17 -12.46
C ASP A 4 -5.07 -14.79 -13.14
N PRO A 5 -6.15 -14.42 -13.84
CA PRO A 5 -6.23 -13.15 -14.56
C PRO A 5 -6.10 -11.92 -13.65
N ILE A 6 -6.55 -12.01 -12.39
CA ILE A 6 -6.45 -10.91 -11.41
C ILE A 6 -4.99 -10.71 -11.02
N VAL A 7 -4.25 -11.80 -10.80
CA VAL A 7 -2.83 -11.73 -10.45
C VAL A 7 -2.01 -11.09 -11.57
N GLU A 8 -2.30 -11.45 -12.82
CA GLU A 8 -1.60 -10.86 -13.97
C GLU A 8 -1.92 -9.37 -14.15
N GLU A 9 -3.15 -8.95 -13.87
CA GLU A 9 -3.52 -7.53 -13.85
C GLU A 9 -2.75 -6.75 -12.79
N VAL A 10 -2.71 -7.26 -11.56
CA VAL A 10 -1.97 -6.63 -10.45
C VAL A 10 -0.48 -6.53 -10.77
N ARG A 11 0.10 -7.56 -11.42
CA ARG A 11 1.50 -7.53 -11.87
C ARG A 11 1.75 -6.43 -12.87
N ARG A 12 0.89 -6.29 -13.89
CA ARG A 12 1.00 -5.20 -14.88
C ARG A 12 0.91 -3.83 -14.22
N ALA A 13 -0.11 -3.63 -13.37
CA ALA A 13 -0.30 -2.36 -12.67
C ALA A 13 0.92 -1.97 -11.81
N ARG A 14 1.56 -2.93 -11.13
CA ARG A 14 2.78 -2.68 -10.35
C ARG A 14 3.96 -2.25 -11.21
N VAL A 15 4.16 -2.91 -12.36
CA VAL A 15 5.22 -2.54 -13.32
C VAL A 15 4.98 -1.14 -13.85
N ASP A 16 3.74 -0.82 -14.25
CA ASP A 16 3.38 0.48 -14.80
C ASP A 16 3.56 1.61 -13.77
N LEU A 17 3.16 1.39 -12.52
CA LEU A 17 3.35 2.36 -11.43
C LEU A 17 4.83 2.61 -11.14
N LEU A 18 5.64 1.56 -11.11
CA LEU A 18 7.08 1.70 -10.86
C LEU A 18 7.77 2.40 -12.03
N ALA A 19 7.37 2.11 -13.27
CA ALA A 19 7.87 2.79 -14.46
C ALA A 19 7.53 4.30 -14.44
N GLN A 20 6.31 4.66 -14.05
CA GLN A 20 5.90 6.07 -13.88
C GLN A 20 6.74 6.79 -12.81
N ALA A 21 7.14 6.09 -11.76
CA ALA A 21 8.04 6.59 -10.73
C ALA A 21 9.53 6.60 -11.13
N GLY A 22 9.87 6.18 -12.34
CA GLY A 22 11.23 6.12 -12.83
C GLY A 22 12.06 4.95 -12.28
N GLY A 23 11.41 3.87 -11.85
CA GLY A 23 12.08 2.66 -11.34
C GLY A 23 12.46 2.71 -9.85
N ASP A 24 12.08 3.78 -9.15
CA ASP A 24 12.49 4.04 -7.76
C ASP A 24 11.30 3.92 -6.81
N LEU A 25 11.47 3.15 -5.73
CA LEU A 25 10.40 2.86 -4.77
C LEU A 25 10.08 4.06 -3.88
N ASP A 26 11.08 4.86 -3.50
CA ASP A 26 10.86 6.05 -2.68
C ASP A 26 10.10 7.10 -3.48
N ARG A 27 10.43 7.27 -4.76
CA ARG A 27 9.68 8.13 -5.68
C ARG A 27 8.25 7.64 -5.90
N LEU A 28 8.05 6.33 -6.01
CA LEU A 28 6.72 5.75 -6.12
C LEU A 28 5.88 6.08 -4.88
N PHE A 29 6.47 5.95 -3.69
CA PHE A 29 5.82 6.30 -2.45
C PHE A 29 5.41 7.77 -2.41
N ASP A 30 6.33 8.68 -2.73
CA ASP A 30 6.06 10.12 -2.76
C ASP A 30 4.96 10.47 -3.77
N MET A 31 5.00 9.87 -4.97
CA MET A 31 3.96 10.03 -6.00
C MET A 31 2.58 9.58 -5.50
N LEU A 32 2.49 8.42 -4.85
CA LEU A 32 1.23 7.90 -4.31
C LEU A 32 0.68 8.80 -3.20
N LYS A 33 1.55 9.34 -2.33
CA LYS A 33 1.13 10.31 -1.30
C LYS A 33 0.61 11.61 -1.90
N GLN A 34 1.22 12.11 -2.98
CA GLN A 34 0.72 13.29 -3.68
C GLN A 34 -0.67 13.02 -4.29
N LEU A 35 -0.84 11.86 -4.93
CA LEU A 35 -2.15 11.46 -5.48
C LEU A 35 -3.22 11.36 -4.40
N GLU A 36 -2.91 10.76 -3.25
CA GLU A 36 -3.81 10.71 -2.08
C GLU A 36 -4.16 12.12 -1.60
N ALA A 37 -3.18 13.02 -1.47
CA ALA A 37 -3.40 14.39 -1.01
C ALA A 37 -4.28 15.22 -1.96
N THR A 38 -4.25 14.93 -3.26
CA THR A 38 -5.10 15.58 -4.26
C THR A 38 -6.45 14.88 -4.48
N SER A 39 -6.70 13.76 -3.77
CA SER A 39 -7.95 13.02 -3.90
C SER A 39 -9.07 13.71 -3.11
N ASP A 40 -10.23 13.86 -3.72
CA ASP A 40 -11.45 14.29 -3.00
C ASP A 40 -12.05 13.18 -2.11
N ARG A 41 -11.35 12.04 -1.96
CA ARG A 41 -11.81 10.92 -1.13
C ARG A 41 -11.37 11.12 0.32
N PRO A 42 -12.25 10.82 1.30
CA PRO A 42 -11.88 10.91 2.70
C PRO A 42 -10.78 9.91 3.04
N VAL A 43 -9.70 10.39 3.65
CA VAL A 43 -8.62 9.55 4.18
C VAL A 43 -9.03 9.02 5.55
N VAL A 44 -9.10 7.69 5.68
CA VAL A 44 -9.41 7.03 6.96
C VAL A 44 -8.11 6.64 7.64
N SER A 45 -7.79 7.30 8.76
CA SER A 45 -6.69 6.92 9.65
C SER A 45 -7.24 6.30 10.93
N ARG A 46 -6.84 5.06 11.22
CA ARG A 46 -7.20 4.37 12.47
C ARG A 46 -5.93 4.17 13.29
N PRO A 47 -5.91 4.53 14.59
CA PRO A 47 -4.78 4.19 15.43
C PRO A 47 -4.64 2.66 15.53
N PRO A 48 -3.42 2.14 15.72
CA PRO A 48 -3.21 0.70 15.91
C PRO A 48 -4.09 0.16 17.04
N LYS A 49 -4.72 -1.01 16.83
CA LYS A 49 -5.44 -1.70 17.91
C LYS A 49 -4.41 -2.18 18.93
N ARG A 50 -4.57 -1.80 20.20
CA ARG A 50 -3.71 -2.33 21.28
C ARG A 50 -3.93 -3.85 21.36
N PRO A 51 -2.87 -4.68 21.37
CA PRO A 51 -3.01 -6.11 21.56
C PRO A 51 -3.64 -6.39 22.94
N GLU A 52 -4.65 -7.26 22.96
CA GLU A 52 -5.46 -7.55 24.17
C GLU A 52 -4.65 -8.27 25.28
N ASN A 53 -3.49 -8.85 24.92
CA ASN A 53 -2.66 -9.67 25.81
C ASN A 53 -1.33 -9.01 26.24
N ALA A 54 -1.27 -7.67 26.31
CA ALA A 54 -0.08 -6.99 26.81
C ALA A 54 0.15 -7.15 28.34
N SER A 55 -0.72 -7.89 29.05
CA SER A 55 -0.58 -8.18 30.48
C SER A 55 0.09 -9.52 30.82
N ASP A 56 0.41 -10.37 29.83
CA ASP A 56 0.95 -11.73 30.09
C ASP A 56 2.44 -11.90 29.72
N ALA A 57 3.12 -10.84 29.30
CA ALA A 57 4.55 -10.86 28.97
C ALA A 57 5.44 -10.22 30.03
N ALA A 58 4.94 -9.97 31.24
CA ALA A 58 5.69 -9.31 32.31
C ALA A 58 5.37 -9.85 33.74
N ALA A 59 5.13 -11.15 33.88
CA ALA A 59 5.05 -11.84 35.18
C ALA A 59 6.05 -12.99 35.24
#